data_AF-A0A9C8DFN3-F1
#
_entry.id   AF-A0A9C8DFN3-F1
#
_cell.length_a   1.000
_cell.length_b   1.000
_cell.length_c   1.000
_cell.angle_alpha   90.00
_cell.angle_beta   90.00
_cell.angle_gamma   90.00
#
_symmetry.space_group_name_H-M   'P 1'
#
loop_
_entity.id
_entity.type
_entity.pdbx_description
1 polymer ?
#
loop_
_entity_poly.entity_id
_entity_poly.type
_entity_poly.pdbx_seq_one_letter_code
_entity_poly.pdbx_strand_id
1 'polypeptide(L)'
;RGVPGSHVVIRRHGLSDIPRDVIITAARLAARHSKARSEQRVEVSVTEVKHVRKPKGAPPGLVILAQEDTLIVDPSLTEGR
;
A
#
# COMPACT_ATOMS: atom_id res chain seq x y z
N ARG A 1 1.60 7.32 -5.49
CA ARG A 1 1.29 6.40 -6.61
C ARG A 1 2.35 6.62 -7.69
N GLY A 2 2.74 5.59 -8.46
CA GLY A 2 3.74 5.75 -9.55
C GLY A 2 5.19 5.90 -9.10
N VAL A 3 5.48 5.68 -7.81
CA VAL A 3 6.83 5.69 -7.25
C VAL A 3 7.23 4.27 -6.82
N PRO A 4 8.50 3.88 -6.93
CA PRO A 4 8.96 2.61 -6.40
C PRO A 4 8.95 2.64 -4.86
N GLY A 5 8.45 1.56 -4.27
CA GLY A 5 8.36 1.37 -2.83
C GLY A 5 8.07 -0.07 -2.46
N SER A 6 7.94 -0.32 -1.17
CA SER A 6 7.62 -1.65 -0.64
C SER A 6 6.15 -2.01 -0.85
N HIS A 7 5.90 -3.31 -1.09
CA HIS A 7 4.56 -3.87 -1.07
C HIS A 7 4.19 -4.28 0.36
N VAL A 8 3.04 -3.83 0.85
CA VAL A 8 2.52 -4.17 2.18
C VAL A 8 1.23 -4.97 1.99
N VAL A 9 1.10 -6.10 2.67
CA VAL A 9 -0.07 -6.97 2.61
C VAL A 9 -0.68 -7.12 3.99
N ILE A 10 -1.97 -6.85 4.10
CA ILE A 10 -2.75 -7.07 5.33
C ILE A 10 -3.35 -8.48 5.26
N ARG A 11 -3.03 -9.32 6.24
CA ARG A 11 -3.62 -10.67 6.37
C ARG A 11 -4.88 -10.57 7.21
N ARG A 12 -6.02 -10.98 6.66
CA ARG A 12 -7.32 -10.83 7.32
C ARG A 12 -7.57 -11.80 8.48
N HIS A 13 -6.78 -12.88 8.62
CA HIS A 13 -6.89 -13.87 9.71
C HIS A 13 -8.34 -14.29 10.10
N GLY A 14 -9.25 -14.40 9.11
CA GLY A 14 -10.65 -14.78 9.33
C GLY A 14 -11.61 -13.62 9.61
N LEU A 15 -11.14 -12.38 9.67
CA LEU A 15 -11.97 -11.18 9.75
C LEU A 15 -12.69 -10.93 8.42
N SER A 16 -13.98 -10.61 8.51
CA SER A 16 -14.83 -10.24 7.37
C SER A 16 -14.35 -8.96 6.70
N ASP A 17 -14.02 -7.95 7.52
CA ASP A 17 -13.54 -6.64 7.09
C ASP A 17 -12.29 -6.23 7.86
N ILE A 18 -11.43 -5.44 7.21
CA ILE A 18 -10.26 -4.86 7.86
C ILE A 18 -10.64 -3.47 8.40
N PRO A 19 -10.39 -3.21 9.69
CA PRO A 19 -10.58 -1.88 10.28
C PRO A 19 -9.77 -0.81 9.52
N ARG A 20 -10.37 0.37 9.35
CA ARG A 20 -9.78 1.45 8.53
C ARG A 20 -8.43 1.94 9.07
N ASP A 21 -8.26 1.96 10.38
CA ASP A 21 -7.01 2.27 11.09
C ASP A 21 -5.87 1.33 10.68
N VAL A 22 -6.15 0.02 10.52
CA VAL A 22 -5.16 -0.95 10.05
C VAL A 22 -4.76 -0.65 8.61
N ILE A 23 -5.72 -0.28 7.75
CA ILE A 23 -5.45 0.11 6.36
C ILE A 23 -4.56 1.36 6.32
N ILE A 24 -4.88 2.38 7.11
CA ILE A 24 -4.10 3.60 7.21
C ILE A 24 -2.68 3.31 7.70
N THR A 25 -2.54 2.45 8.72
CA THR A 25 -1.24 2.05 9.27
C THR A 25 -0.39 1.33 8.23
N ALA A 26 -0.98 0.38 7.50
CA ALA A 26 -0.31 -0.32 6.41
C ALA A 26 0.10 0.63 5.27
N ALA A 27 -0.77 1.59 4.94
CA ALA A 27 -0.49 2.61 3.91
C ALA A 27 0.68 3.52 4.34
N ARG A 28 0.71 3.97 5.60
CA ARG A 28 1.83 4.76 6.15
C ARG A 28 3.14 3.97 6.11
N LEU A 29 3.11 2.69 6.45
CA LEU A 29 4.28 1.82 6.36
C LEU A 29 4.79 1.70 4.91
N ALA A 30 3.88 1.50 3.94
CA ALA A 30 4.22 1.47 2.53
C ALA A 30 4.84 2.79 2.06
N ALA A 31 4.24 3.93 2.45
CA ALA A 31 4.74 5.26 2.12
C ALA A 31 6.13 5.52 2.73
N ARG A 32 6.37 5.13 3.98
CA ARG A 32 7.66 5.30 4.69
C ARG A 32 8.80 4.51 4.04
N HIS A 33 8.50 3.34 3.49
CA HIS A 33 9.45 2.51 2.74
C HIS A 33 9.42 2.75 1.22
N SER A 34 8.90 3.90 0.79
CA SER A 34 8.92 4.33 -0.61
C SER A 34 9.94 5.43 -0.87
N LYS A 35 10.19 5.74 -2.14
CA LYS A 35 10.96 6.94 -2.51
C LYS A 35 10.28 8.26 -2.12
N ALA A 36 8.97 8.26 -1.90
CA ALA A 36 8.18 9.43 -1.50
C ALA A 36 8.14 9.65 0.03
N ARG A 37 8.97 8.94 0.81
CA ARG A 37 9.01 9.06 2.29
C ARG A 37 9.24 10.47 2.84
N SER A 38 9.82 11.35 2.03
CA SER A 38 10.15 12.73 2.41
C SER A 38 8.96 13.69 2.22
N GLU A 39 7.91 13.25 1.53
CA GLU A 39 6.71 14.04 1.26
C GLU A 39 5.70 13.88 2.39
N GLN A 40 5.01 14.97 2.75
CA GLN A 40 3.98 14.96 3.79
C GLN A 40 2.64 14.38 3.30
N ARG A 41 2.45 14.31 1.98
CA ARG A 41 1.22 13.79 1.35
C ARG A 41 1.60 12.77 0.30
N VAL A 42 1.60 11.50 0.68
CA VAL A 42 1.90 10.39 -0.21
C VAL A 42 0.62 9.66 -0.58
N GLU A 43 0.36 9.56 -1.88
CA GLU A 43 -0.72 8.73 -2.40
C GLU A 43 -0.32 7.25 -2.39
N VAL A 44 -1.13 6.41 -1.76
CA VAL A 44 -0.94 4.97 -1.67
C VAL A 44 -2.13 4.26 -2.30
N SER A 45 -1.84 3.38 -3.27
CA SER A 45 -2.85 2.52 -3.87
C SER A 45 -3.17 1.36 -2.93
N VAL A 46 -4.45 1.16 -2.62
CA VAL A 46 -4.96 0.05 -1.83
C VAL A 46 -5.90 -0.79 -2.68
N THR A 47 -5.72 -2.09 -2.64
CA THR A 47 -6.64 -3.02 -3.30
C THR A 47 -6.61 -4.39 -2.65
N GLU A 48 -7.62 -5.20 -2.95
CA GLU A 48 -7.61 -6.62 -2.64
C GLU A 48 -6.60 -7.38 -3.51
N VAL A 49 -5.96 -8.39 -2.92
CA VAL A 49 -4.98 -9.25 -3.60
C VAL A 49 -5.54 -9.87 -4.90
N LYS A 50 -6.84 -10.17 -4.96
CA LYS A 50 -7.50 -10.72 -6.15
C LYS A 50 -7.45 -9.78 -7.37
N HIS A 51 -7.29 -8.48 -7.16
CA HIS A 51 -7.17 -7.46 -8.22
C HIS A 51 -5.72 -7.12 -8.59
N VAL A 52 -4.74 -7.75 -7.94
CA VAL A 52 -3.31 -7.60 -8.23
C VAL A 52 -2.92 -8.64 -9.26
N ARG A 53 -2.35 -8.21 -10.40
CA ARG A 53 -1.90 -9.12 -11.46
C ARG A 53 -0.45 -8.84 -11.85
N LYS A 54 0.34 -9.90 -12.00
CA LYS A 54 1.68 -9.83 -12.59
C LYS A 54 1.58 -10.16 -14.09
N PRO A 55 1.91 -9.21 -15.00
CA PRO A 55 1.94 -9.51 -16.42
C PRO A 55 3.00 -10.57 -16.74
N LYS A 56 2.70 -11.44 -17.71
CA LYS A 56 3.66 -12.47 -18.16
C LYS A 56 4.89 -11.78 -18.76
N GLY A 57 6.08 -12.14 -18.29
CA GLY A 57 7.35 -11.54 -18.72
C GLY A 57 7.72 -10.22 -18.04
N ALA A 58 6.90 -9.72 -17.11
CA ALA A 58 7.25 -8.53 -16.32
C ALA A 58 8.42 -8.80 -15.35
N PRO A 59 9.30 -7.81 -15.11
CA PRO A 59 10.39 -7.93 -14.15
C PRO A 59 9.84 -8.20 -12.74
N PRO A 60 10.62 -8.88 -11.87
CA PRO A 60 10.24 -9.08 -10.47
C PRO A 60 9.89 -7.75 -9.80
N GLY A 61 8.76 -7.72 -9.08
CA GLY A 61 8.27 -6.53 -8.39
C GLY A 61 7.33 -5.63 -9.21
N LEU A 62 7.23 -5.81 -10.53
CA LEU A 62 6.23 -5.09 -11.33
C LEU A 62 4.86 -5.78 -11.23
N VAL A 63 3.86 -5.03 -10.79
CA VAL A 63 2.46 -5.47 -10.66
C VAL A 63 1.51 -4.43 -11.25
N ILE A 64 0.36 -4.89 -11.73
CA ILE A 64 -0.74 -4.04 -12.22
C ILE A 64 -1.93 -4.21 -11.29
N LEU A 65 -2.57 -3.10 -10.93
CA LEU A 65 -3.77 -3.04 -10.10
C LEU A 65 -4.97 -2.72 -11.01
N ALA A 66 -6.03 -3.54 -10.97
CA ALA A 66 -7.20 -3.36 -11.82
C ALA A 66 -8.30 -2.49 -11.17
N GLN A 67 -8.46 -2.57 -9.86
CA GLN A 67 -9.42 -1.81 -9.07
C GLN A 67 -8.72 -1.32 -7.81
N GLU A 68 -8.22 -0.10 -7.82
CA GLU A 68 -7.47 0.48 -6.71
C GLU A 68 -8.20 1.68 -6.12
N ASP A 69 -8.19 1.77 -4.80
CA ASP A 69 -8.51 2.98 -4.07
C ASP A 69 -7.22 3.76 -3.81
N THR A 70 -7.31 5.09 -3.77
CA THR A 70 -6.17 5.95 -3.44
C THR A 70 -6.36 6.54 -2.06
N LEU A 71 -5.39 6.30 -1.17
CA LEU A 71 -5.33 6.90 0.16
C LEU A 71 -4.19 7.90 0.21
N ILE A 72 -4.45 9.09 0.77
CA ILE A 72 -3.41 10.08 1.05
C ILE A 72 -2.99 9.91 2.50
N VAL A 73 -1.72 9.64 2.73
CA VAL A 73 -1.15 9.45 4.08
C VAL A 73 0.12 10.26 4.26
N ASP A 74 0.37 10.67 5.50
CA ASP A 74 1.64 11.24 5.93
C ASP A 74 2.54 10.11 6.48
N PRO A 75 3.69 9.81 5.86
CA PRO A 75 4.61 8.76 6.29
C PRO A 75 5.30 9.05 7.64
N SER A 76 5.30 10.31 8.11
CA SER A 76 5.93 10.70 9.38
C SER A 76 5.08 10.34 10.61
N LEU A 77 3.77 10.19 10.44
CA LEU A 77 2.80 9.93 11.52
C LEU A 77 2.64 8.44 11.82
N THR A 78 3.75 7.71 11.99
CA THR A 78 3.66 6.31 12.42
C THR A 78 3.41 6.25 13.92
N GLU A 79 2.20 5.89 14.34
CA GLU A 79 1.86 5.58 15.73
C GLU A 79 2.46 4.22 16.08
N GLY A 80 3.73 4.22 16.45
CA GLY A 80 4.48 3.03 16.84
C GLY A 80 5.63 3.44 17.74
N ARG A 81 5.30 3.65 19.02
CA ARG A 81 6.25 3.67 20.12
C ARG A 81 6.35 2.25 20.68
#